data_AF-A0A6W0M2X1-F1
#
_entry.id   AF-A0A6W0M2X1-F1
#
_cell.length_a   1.000
_cell.length_b   1.000
_cell.length_c   1.000
_cell.angle_alpha   90.00
_cell.angle_beta   90.00
_cell.angle_gamma   90.00
#
_symmetry.space_group_name_H-M   'P 1'
#
loop_
_entity.id
_entity.type
_entity.pdbx_description
1 polymer ?
#
loop_
_entity_poly.entity_id
_entity_poly.type
_entity_poly.pdbx_seq_one_letter_code
_entity_poly.pdbx_strand_id
1 'polypeptide(L)'
;MQFIETELFTEDVKKLLDEDEYHKLQVFMAQHPDCGDVIQETGGLRKMRWGARGKGKRSGVRIIYFHRSQRYEIRLLLIYQKGIKDDLTPQEKAVLRMLNERW
;
A
#
# COMPACT_ATOMS: atom_id res chain seq x y z
N MET A 1 -8.95 0.96 13.47
CA MET A 1 -7.89 0.47 12.57
C MET A 1 -6.67 1.34 12.79
N GLN A 2 -5.54 0.75 13.14
CA GLN A 2 -4.26 1.46 13.26
C GLN A 2 -3.48 1.33 11.96
N PHE A 3 -2.96 2.45 11.44
CA PHE A 3 -2.07 2.46 10.28
C PHE A 3 -0.63 2.61 10.75
N ILE A 4 0.25 1.75 10.26
CA ILE A 4 1.69 1.75 10.59
C ILE A 4 2.45 1.90 9.28
N GLU A 5 3.15 3.01 9.13
CA GLU A 5 3.87 3.34 7.91
C GLU A 5 5.34 2.97 8.02
N THR A 6 5.94 2.49 6.94
CA THR A 6 7.39 2.54 6.77
C THR A 6 7.82 3.97 6.43
N GLU A 7 9.07 4.32 6.70
CA GLU A 7 9.62 5.64 6.34
C GLU A 7 9.48 5.91 4.83
N LEU A 8 9.76 4.90 3.99
CA LEU A 8 9.60 4.98 2.53
C LEU A 8 8.15 5.31 2.13
N PHE A 9 7.16 4.67 2.77
CA PHE A 9 5.77 4.98 2.50
C PHE A 9 5.43 6.42 2.88
N THR A 10 5.84 6.86 4.08
CA THR A 10 5.57 8.22 4.58
C THR A 10 6.20 9.29 3.70
N GLU A 11 7.39 9.06 3.17
CA GLU A 11 8.04 10.00 2.25
C GLU A 11 7.33 10.10 0.90
N ASP A 12 6.93 8.96 0.33
CA ASP A 12 6.34 8.93 -1.01
C ASP A 12 4.86 9.29 -1.02
N VAL A 13 4.10 8.96 0.03
CA VAL A 13 2.68 9.31 0.11
C VAL A 13 2.46 10.82 0.05
N LYS A 14 3.32 11.59 0.72
CA LYS A 14 3.28 13.06 0.72
C LYS A 14 3.56 13.68 -0.65
N LYS A 15 4.26 12.97 -1.52
CA LYS A 15 4.55 13.40 -2.91
C LYS A 15 3.44 13.00 -3.87
N LEU A 16 2.69 11.96 -3.54
CA LEU A 16 1.76 11.29 -4.45
C LEU A 16 0.30 11.58 -4.17
N LEU A 17 -0.06 11.87 -2.91
CA LEU A 17 -1.41 12.18 -2.47
C LEU A 17 -1.37 13.44 -1.60
N ASP A 18 -2.36 14.31 -1.81
CA ASP A 18 -2.63 15.37 -0.82
C ASP A 18 -3.25 14.78 0.46
N GLU A 19 -3.32 15.58 1.53
CA GLU A 19 -3.82 15.12 2.83
C GLU A 19 -5.25 14.59 2.76
N ASP A 20 -6.12 15.23 1.97
CA ASP A 20 -7.52 14.83 1.79
C ASP A 20 -7.62 13.49 1.04
N GLU A 21 -6.81 13.29 0.01
CA GLU A 21 -6.74 12.04 -0.74
C GLU A 21 -6.14 10.91 0.10
N TYR A 22 -5.14 11.20 0.92
CA TYR A 22 -4.58 10.21 1.83
C TYR A 22 -5.57 9.82 2.93
N HIS A 23 -6.31 10.78 3.48
CA HIS A 23 -7.37 10.51 4.44
C HIS A 23 -8.46 9.61 3.83
N LYS A 24 -8.90 9.90 2.60
CA LYS A 24 -9.88 9.07 1.87
C LYS A 24 -9.36 7.64 1.65
N LEU A 25 -8.08 7.48 1.33
CA LEU A 25 -7.44 6.18 1.21
C LEU A 25 -7.51 5.42 2.54
N GLN A 26 -7.12 6.04 3.65
CA GLN A 26 -7.14 5.41 4.97
C GLN A 26 -8.56 5.00 5.39
N VAL A 27 -9.56 5.87 5.20
CA VAL A 27 -10.97 5.55 5.50
C VAL A 27 -11.43 4.35 4.68
N PHE A 28 -11.13 4.32 3.37
CA PHE A 28 -11.48 3.21 2.51
C PHE A 28 -10.81 1.90 2.95
N MET A 29 -9.50 1.93 3.25
CA MET A 29 -8.75 0.75 3.71
C MET A 29 -9.25 0.24 5.06
N ALA A 30 -9.70 1.13 5.96
CA ALA A 30 -10.26 0.72 7.23
C ALA A 30 -11.60 -0.03 7.07
N GLN A 31 -12.40 0.34 6.06
CA GLN A 31 -13.68 -0.32 5.75
C GLN A 31 -13.49 -1.57 4.89
N HIS A 32 -12.46 -1.60 4.05
CA HIS A 32 -12.18 -2.68 3.10
C HIS A 32 -10.73 -3.15 3.21
N PRO A 33 -10.31 -3.69 4.36
CA PRO A 33 -8.90 -4.02 4.59
C PRO A 33 -8.38 -5.13 3.70
N ASP A 34 -9.24 -5.95 3.09
CA ASP A 34 -8.88 -7.04 2.17
C ASP A 34 -9.05 -6.68 0.69
N CYS A 35 -9.28 -5.42 0.34
CA CYS A 35 -9.51 -4.96 -1.05
C CYS A 35 -8.31 -5.13 -1.99
N GLY A 36 -7.10 -5.30 -1.47
CA GLY A 36 -5.90 -5.54 -2.26
C GLY A 36 -5.71 -7.01 -2.62
N ASP A 37 -5.23 -7.25 -3.84
CA ASP A 37 -4.87 -8.58 -4.34
C ASP A 37 -3.70 -9.15 -3.55
N VAL A 38 -3.81 -10.39 -3.05
CA VAL A 38 -2.70 -11.05 -2.36
C VAL A 38 -1.53 -11.27 -3.32
N ILE A 39 -0.35 -10.77 -2.93
CA ILE A 39 0.89 -11.00 -3.66
C ILE A 39 1.45 -12.34 -3.17
N GLN A 40 1.42 -13.35 -4.02
CA GLN A 40 1.94 -14.67 -3.68
C GLN A 40 3.42 -14.61 -3.27
N GLU A 41 3.83 -15.51 -2.37
CA GLU A 41 5.21 -15.67 -1.89
C GLU A 41 5.77 -14.50 -1.06
N THR A 42 4.90 -13.58 -0.61
CA THR A 42 5.31 -12.41 0.19
C THR A 42 4.93 -12.47 1.67
N GLY A 43 4.38 -13.60 2.13
CA GLY A 43 3.89 -13.74 3.50
C GLY A 43 2.57 -13.00 3.75
N GLY A 44 1.74 -12.82 2.72
CA GLY A 44 0.40 -12.23 2.85
C GLY A 44 0.32 -10.73 2.57
N LEU A 45 1.34 -10.12 1.96
CA LEU A 45 1.21 -8.75 1.47
C LEU A 45 0.15 -8.66 0.37
N ARG A 46 -0.50 -7.51 0.30
CA ARG A 46 -1.56 -7.19 -0.63
C ARG A 46 -1.18 -5.98 -1.48
N LYS A 47 -1.61 -5.97 -2.74
CA LYS A 47 -1.46 -4.86 -3.68
C LYS A 47 -2.82 -4.22 -3.93
N MET A 48 -3.03 -3.00 -3.44
CA MET A 48 -4.23 -2.21 -3.71
C MET A 48 -3.96 -1.18 -4.82
N ARG A 49 -4.96 -0.96 -5.68
CA ARG A 49 -4.96 0.10 -6.68
C ARG A 49 -5.85 1.25 -6.19
N TRP A 50 -5.32 2.47 -6.16
CA TRP A 50 -6.09 3.64 -5.73
C TRP A 50 -6.08 4.73 -6.78
N GLY A 51 -7.26 5.24 -7.12
CA GLY A 51 -7.42 6.37 -8.02
C GLY A 51 -7.54 7.66 -7.22
N ALA A 52 -6.50 8.51 -7.26
CA ALA A 52 -6.58 9.89 -6.78
C ALA A 52 -7.63 10.66 -7.61
N ARG A 53 -8.66 11.22 -6.97
CA ARG A 53 -9.82 11.84 -7.66
C ARG A 53 -9.71 13.37 -7.59
N GLY A 54 -9.45 14.00 -8.75
CA GLY A 54 -9.61 15.44 -8.96
C GLY A 54 -9.04 15.94 -10.30
N LYS A 55 -9.42 17.18 -10.67
CA LYS A 55 -9.26 17.79 -12.00
C LYS A 55 -7.78 17.87 -12.44
N GLY A 56 -7.42 17.09 -13.47
CA GLY A 56 -6.13 17.16 -14.19
C GLY A 56 -5.20 15.99 -13.88
N LYS A 57 -4.89 15.16 -14.90
CA LYS A 57 -3.94 14.01 -14.93
C LYS A 57 -3.50 13.48 -13.54
N ARG A 58 -4.45 13.00 -12.71
CA ARG A 58 -4.13 12.34 -11.44
C ARG A 58 -3.82 10.88 -11.71
N SER A 59 -2.52 10.56 -11.71
CA SER A 59 -2.00 9.20 -11.89
C SER A 59 -2.44 8.32 -10.73
N GLY A 60 -3.18 7.26 -11.00
CA GLY A 60 -3.49 6.26 -9.98
C GLY A 60 -2.20 5.72 -9.32
N VAL A 61 -2.29 5.39 -8.04
CA VAL A 61 -1.19 4.85 -7.25
C VAL A 61 -1.46 3.39 -6.89
N ARG A 62 -0.39 2.68 -6.55
CA ARG A 62 -0.44 1.31 -6.02
C ARG A 62 0.17 1.30 -4.65
N ILE A 63 -0.50 0.62 -3.74
CA ILE A 63 -0.11 0.48 -2.35
C ILE A 63 0.20 -0.99 -2.10
N ILE A 64 1.37 -1.28 -1.52
CA ILE A 64 1.70 -2.59 -0.96
C ILE A 64 1.54 -2.50 0.55
N TYR A 65 0.71 -3.36 1.12
CA TYR A 65 0.37 -3.33 2.54
C TYR A 65 0.16 -4.73 3.11
N PHE A 66 0.21 -4.85 4.44
CA PHE A 66 -0.16 -6.05 5.17
C PHE A 66 -1.35 -5.76 6.08
N HIS A 67 -2.36 -6.63 6.07
CA HIS A 67 -3.51 -6.55 6.97
C HIS A 67 -3.37 -7.57 8.10
N ARG A 68 -3.13 -7.09 9.31
CA ARG A 68 -3.05 -7.92 10.52
C ARG A 68 -4.39 -7.88 11.26
N SER A 69 -5.33 -8.71 10.81
CA SER A 69 -6.71 -8.74 11.31
C SER A 69 -6.82 -8.93 12.82
N GLN A 70 -5.97 -9.78 13.41
CA GLN A 70 -5.96 -10.07 14.86
C GLN A 70 -5.70 -8.83 15.74
N ARG A 71 -5.06 -7.78 15.19
CA ARG A 71 -4.74 -6.55 15.91
C ARG A 71 -5.44 -5.31 15.36
N TYR A 72 -6.30 -5.46 14.35
CA TYR A 72 -6.91 -4.32 13.64
C TYR A 72 -5.85 -3.30 13.16
N GLU A 73 -4.76 -3.83 12.58
CA GLU A 73 -3.62 -3.06 12.06
C GLU A 73 -3.49 -3.24 10.54
N ILE A 74 -3.17 -2.15 9.86
CA ILE A 74 -2.71 -2.14 8.47
C ILE A 74 -1.31 -1.55 8.45
N ARG A 75 -0.35 -2.34 7.97
CA ARG A 75 1.02 -1.88 7.73
C ARG A 75 1.17 -1.46 6.28
N LEU A 76 1.55 -0.22 6.06
CA LEU A 76 1.74 0.39 4.74
C LEU A 76 3.24 0.35 4.40
N LEU A 77 3.62 -0.46 3.40
CA LEU A 77 5.02 -0.71 3.08
C LEU A 77 5.54 0.21 1.97
N LEU A 78 4.78 0.35 0.88
CA LEU A 78 5.19 1.10 -0.31
C LEU A 78 3.98 1.73 -1.00
N ILE A 79 4.21 2.89 -1.60
CA ILE A 79 3.28 3.56 -2.52
C ILE A 79 4.03 4.03 -3.76
N TYR A 80 3.47 3.81 -4.95
CA TYR A 80 4.11 4.22 -6.20
C TYR A 80 3.09 4.48 -7.31
N GLN A 81 3.47 5.28 -8.32
CA GLN A 81 2.59 5.61 -9.44
C GLN A 81 2.34 4.42 -10.37
N LYS A 82 1.18 4.43 -11.03
CA LYS A 82 0.89 3.53 -12.14
C LYS A 82 1.98 3.62 -13.21
N GLY A 83 2.43 2.47 -13.69
CA GLY A 83 3.42 2.36 -14.77
C GLY A 83 4.88 2.28 -14.31
N ILE A 84 5.17 2.50 -13.02
CA ILE A 84 6.52 2.33 -12.47
C ILE A 84 6.86 0.84 -12.33
N LYS A 85 5.93 0.07 -11.75
CA LYS A 85 6.13 -1.36 -11.49
C LYS A 85 4.79 -2.10 -11.58
N ASP A 86 4.57 -2.84 -12.65
CA ASP A 86 3.35 -3.65 -12.78
C ASP A 86 3.54 -5.03 -12.15
N ASP A 87 4.71 -5.64 -12.37
CA ASP A 87 5.12 -6.95 -11.87
C ASP A 87 6.33 -6.87 -10.93
N LEU A 88 6.31 -7.70 -9.89
CA LEU A 88 7.41 -7.84 -8.92
C LEU A 88 8.27 -9.05 -9.32
N THR A 89 9.59 -8.85 -9.38
CA THR A 89 10.52 -9.96 -9.62
C THR A 89 10.55 -10.91 -8.42
N PRO A 90 10.99 -12.17 -8.59
CA PRO A 90 11.17 -13.09 -7.46
C PRO A 90 12.05 -12.52 -6.35
N GLN A 91 13.11 -11.79 -6.71
CA GLN A 91 14.01 -11.14 -5.76
C GLN A 91 13.29 -10.05 -4.95
N GLU A 92 12.46 -9.23 -5.59
CA GLU A 92 11.69 -8.20 -4.90
C GLU A 92 10.64 -8.79 -3.96
N LYS A 93 9.96 -9.86 -4.38
CA LYS A 93 9.04 -10.59 -3.50
C LYS A 93 9.75 -11.15 -2.27
N ALA A 94 10.97 -11.67 -2.43
CA ALA A 94 11.77 -12.16 -1.32
C ALA A 94 12.13 -11.04 -0.33
N VAL A 95 12.53 -9.86 -0.84
CA VAL A 95 12.80 -8.68 0.01
C VAL A 95 11.53 -8.23 0.74
N LEU A 96 10.40 -8.13 0.03
CA LEU A 96 9.11 -7.76 0.63
C LEU A 96 8.65 -8.76 1.70
N ARG A 97 8.86 -10.05 1.47
CA ARG A 97 8.60 -11.10 2.47
C ARG A 97 9.44 -10.90 3.71
N MET A 98 10.75 -10.67 3.55
CA MET A 98 11.66 -10.42 4.68
C MET A 98 11.26 -9.17 5.48
N LEU A 99 10.83 -8.11 4.80
CA LEU A 99 10.32 -6.91 5.47
C LEU A 99 9.05 -7.18 6.27
N ASN A 100 8.17 -8.05 5.73
CA ASN A 100 6.91 -8.41 6.39
C ASN A 100 7.13 -9.32 7.61
N GLU A 101 7.97 -10.35 7.49
CA GLU A 101 8.21 -11.35 8.56
C GLU A 101 8.96 -10.79 9.77
N ARG A 102 9.72 -9.70 9.61
CA ARG A 102 10.49 -9.07 10.70
C ARG A 102 9.67 -8.11 11.58
N TRP A 103 8.35 -8.14 11.49
CA TRP A 103 7.42 -7.26 12.17
C TRP A 103 6.33 -8.04 12.89
#